data_AF-A0A916A1C5-F1
#
_entry.id   AF-A0A916A1C5-F1
#
_cell.length_a   1.000
_cell.length_b   1.000
_cell.length_c   1.000
_cell.angle_alpha   90.00
_cell.angle_beta   90.00
_cell.angle_gamma   90.00
#
_symmetry.space_group_name_H-M   'P 1'
#
loop_
_entity.id
_entity.type
_entity.pdbx_description
1 polymer ?
#
loop_
_entity_poly.entity_id
_entity_poly.type
_entity_poly.pdbx_seq_one_letter_code
_entity_poly.pdbx_strand_id
1 'polypeptide(L)'
;MDSEIRQKINREVRNNVLSEEFWEMANLITKFLEPMVVALKLFESDSSTLSTVYSNFKKLMNKVSEISCNFSDNIQQLIQKRWEYSYHPVMMVAYMLDSRFLEESKDADIEAIGYTEFTEFANKRFGREESIKLFAELVTFRQKNSPYDNETIWLSSSVLNSSIWWQTWPKSELQQLAIKILSILTSSAAAERKFSTFGFIHNKIRNRLQNDRVKKLVFIYGNLWIHKGGLKRKKNKFIHDHQTLDDNDDNDNGNDNDSDSGNNNDNNSDDDRLIGLELNITDLIADE
;
A
#
# COMPACT_ATOMS: atom_id res chain seq x y z
N MET A 1 38.88 -1.67 -9.84
CA MET A 1 38.99 -2.84 -8.95
C MET A 1 40.46 -3.08 -8.64
N ASP A 2 40.80 -2.99 -7.36
CA ASP A 2 42.14 -3.02 -6.78
C ASP A 2 42.94 -4.31 -7.14
N SER A 3 44.26 -4.20 -7.30
CA SER A 3 45.11 -5.30 -7.78
C SER A 3 45.22 -6.45 -6.79
N GLU A 4 45.09 -6.19 -5.48
CA GLU A 4 45.11 -7.21 -4.45
C GLU A 4 43.84 -8.08 -4.43
N ILE A 5 42.68 -7.48 -4.72
CA ILE A 5 41.40 -8.19 -4.84
C ILE A 5 41.43 -9.14 -6.04
N ARG A 6 42.12 -8.76 -7.12
CA ARG A 6 42.26 -9.55 -8.35
C ARG A 6 43.02 -10.86 -8.19
N GLN A 7 43.86 -11.01 -7.16
CA GLN A 7 44.62 -12.24 -6.88
C GLN A 7 43.89 -13.21 -5.93
N LYS A 8 42.96 -12.72 -5.11
CA LYS A 8 42.24 -13.56 -4.12
C LYS A 8 41.00 -14.25 -4.68
N ILE A 9 40.46 -13.78 -5.81
CA ILE A 9 39.24 -14.33 -6.43
C ILE A 9 39.60 -15.50 -7.36
N ASN A 10 38.86 -16.61 -7.23
CA ASN A 10 38.99 -17.76 -8.11
C ASN A 10 38.86 -17.33 -9.58
N ARG A 11 39.80 -17.78 -10.42
CA ARG A 11 39.95 -17.37 -11.82
C ARG A 11 38.69 -17.65 -12.66
N GLU A 12 37.96 -18.72 -12.36
CA GLU A 12 36.72 -19.11 -13.05
C GLU A 12 35.57 -18.16 -12.70
N VAL A 13 35.39 -17.86 -11.42
CA VAL A 13 34.40 -16.86 -10.95
C VAL A 13 34.69 -15.49 -11.55
N ARG A 14 35.96 -15.11 -11.60
CA ARG A 14 36.39 -13.84 -12.20
C ARG A 14 36.05 -13.77 -13.69
N ASN A 15 36.28 -14.84 -14.45
CA ASN A 15 35.97 -14.85 -15.87
C ASN A 15 34.47 -14.78 -16.12
N ASN A 16 33.65 -15.44 -15.29
CA ASN A 16 32.19 -15.37 -15.38
C ASN A 16 31.65 -13.97 -15.01
N VAL A 17 32.11 -13.36 -13.92
CA VAL A 17 31.62 -12.02 -13.51
C VAL A 17 32.07 -10.92 -14.47
N LEU A 18 33.18 -11.12 -15.19
CA LEU A 18 33.65 -10.18 -16.21
C LEU A 18 33.08 -10.47 -17.61
N SER A 19 32.29 -11.53 -17.79
CA SER A 19 31.67 -11.81 -19.09
C SER A 19 30.47 -10.91 -19.33
N GLU A 20 30.25 -10.51 -20.59
CA GLU A 20 29.06 -9.74 -20.99
C GLU A 20 27.78 -10.56 -20.78
N GLU A 21 27.82 -11.86 -21.10
CA GLU A 21 26.71 -12.80 -20.92
C GLU A 21 26.16 -12.83 -19.48
N PHE A 22 27.04 -12.76 -18.48
CA PHE A 22 26.62 -12.71 -17.08
C PHE A 22 25.80 -11.45 -16.77
N TRP A 23 26.25 -10.28 -17.24
CA TRP A 23 25.56 -9.02 -16.99
C TRP A 23 24.28 -8.88 -17.81
N GLU A 24 24.24 -9.43 -19.03
CA GLU A 24 23.00 -9.53 -19.81
C GLU A 24 21.96 -10.39 -19.09
N MET A 25 22.37 -11.55 -18.58
CA MET A 25 21.50 -12.42 -17.78
C MET A 25 21.06 -11.75 -16.47
N ALA A 26 21.97 -11.09 -15.77
CA ALA A 26 21.66 -10.36 -14.54
C ALA A 26 20.63 -9.25 -14.80
N ASN A 27 20.83 -8.44 -15.85
CA ASN A 27 19.87 -7.41 -16.26
C ASN A 27 18.50 -8.00 -16.59
N LEU A 28 18.46 -9.16 -17.24
CA LEU A 28 17.23 -9.84 -17.58
C LEU A 28 16.49 -10.35 -16.33
N ILE A 29 17.22 -10.92 -15.36
CA ILE A 29 16.66 -11.31 -14.05
C ILE A 29 16.11 -10.07 -13.32
N THR A 30 16.85 -8.96 -13.30
CA THR A 30 16.38 -7.71 -12.66
C THR A 30 15.07 -7.22 -13.27
N LYS A 31 14.90 -7.30 -14.59
CA LYS A 31 13.62 -6.94 -15.26
C LYS A 31 12.44 -7.78 -14.78
N PHE A 32 12.63 -9.05 -14.43
CA PHE A 32 11.57 -9.88 -13.83
C PHE A 32 11.33 -9.56 -12.36
N LEU A 33 12.39 -9.30 -11.58
CA LEU A 33 12.28 -9.08 -10.14
C LEU A 33 11.73 -7.69 -9.78
N GLU A 34 12.06 -6.66 -10.56
CA GLU A 34 11.61 -5.29 -10.32
C GLU A 34 10.08 -5.16 -10.15
N PRO A 35 9.23 -5.65 -11.07
CA PRO A 35 7.78 -5.56 -10.89
C PRO A 35 7.28 -6.37 -9.69
N MET A 36 7.97 -7.45 -9.30
CA MET A 36 7.62 -8.23 -8.10
C MET A 36 7.91 -7.43 -6.82
N VAL A 37 9.08 -6.77 -6.75
CA VAL A 37 9.45 -5.93 -5.61
C VAL A 37 8.50 -4.75 -5.48
N VAL A 38 8.13 -4.11 -6.59
CA VAL A 38 7.13 -3.03 -6.59
C VAL A 38 5.78 -3.51 -6.05
N ALA A 39 5.31 -4.69 -6.49
CA ALA A 39 4.06 -5.28 -6.00
C ALA A 39 4.13 -5.61 -4.50
N LEU A 40 5.22 -6.21 -4.03
CA LEU A 40 5.42 -6.55 -2.61
C LEU A 40 5.39 -5.30 -1.73
N LYS A 41 6.16 -4.26 -2.10
CA LYS A 41 6.18 -2.98 -1.37
C LYS A 41 4.79 -2.37 -1.26
N LEU A 42 3.99 -2.48 -2.32
CA LEU A 42 2.62 -2.00 -2.30
C LEU A 42 1.73 -2.83 -1.38
N PHE A 43 1.80 -4.16 -1.46
CA PHE A 43 0.96 -5.07 -0.67
C PHE A 43 1.22 -4.95 0.84
N GLU A 44 2.44 -4.60 1.23
CA GLU A 44 2.85 -4.37 2.62
C GLU A 44 2.50 -2.96 3.14
N SER A 45 2.06 -2.05 2.27
CA SER A 45 1.72 -0.68 2.64
C SER A 45 0.44 -0.59 3.49
N ASP A 46 0.39 0.41 4.37
CA ASP A 46 -0.76 0.71 5.26
C ASP A 46 -2.03 1.09 4.50
N SER A 47 -1.88 1.52 3.24
CA SER A 47 -2.95 1.96 2.37
C SER A 47 -3.44 0.88 1.40
N SER A 48 -2.83 -0.31 1.43
CA SER A 48 -3.19 -1.39 0.50
C SER A 48 -4.57 -1.96 0.83
N THR A 49 -5.42 -1.99 -0.17
CA THR A 49 -6.75 -2.60 -0.13
C THR A 49 -6.79 -3.84 -1.03
N LEU A 50 -7.73 -4.76 -0.79
CA LEU A 50 -7.86 -5.98 -1.60
C LEU A 50 -8.02 -5.68 -3.11
N SER A 51 -8.70 -4.57 -3.44
CA SER A 51 -8.82 -4.04 -4.81
C SER A 51 -7.46 -3.67 -5.42
N THR A 52 -6.61 -2.98 -4.64
CA THR A 52 -5.25 -2.63 -5.06
C THR A 52 -4.40 -3.88 -5.28
N VAL A 53 -4.55 -4.91 -4.43
CA VAL A 53 -3.85 -6.18 -4.62
C VAL A 53 -4.27 -6.86 -5.93
N TYR A 54 -5.58 -6.94 -6.19
CA TYR A 54 -6.10 -7.50 -7.45
C TYR A 54 -5.51 -6.79 -8.67
N SER A 55 -5.64 -5.46 -8.74
CA SER A 55 -5.15 -4.65 -9.87
C SER A 55 -3.64 -4.82 -10.09
N ASN A 56 -2.84 -4.74 -9.02
CA ASN A 56 -1.39 -4.79 -9.14
C ASN A 56 -0.86 -6.18 -9.45
N PHE A 57 -1.54 -7.24 -8.99
CA PHE A 57 -1.18 -8.59 -9.38
C PHE A 57 -1.46 -8.81 -10.88
N LYS A 58 -2.58 -8.31 -11.41
CA LYS A 58 -2.85 -8.34 -12.86
C LYS A 58 -1.81 -7.53 -13.65
N LYS A 59 -1.44 -6.34 -13.17
CA LYS A 59 -0.36 -5.53 -13.77
C LYS A 59 0.99 -6.27 -13.74
N LEU A 60 1.29 -6.99 -12.66
CA LEU A 60 2.48 -7.84 -12.56
C LEU A 60 2.48 -8.96 -13.60
N MET A 61 1.38 -9.70 -13.73
CA MET A 61 1.24 -10.76 -14.73
C MET A 61 1.48 -10.22 -16.14
N ASN A 62 0.85 -9.09 -16.49
CA ASN A 62 0.98 -8.49 -17.81
C ASN A 62 2.44 -8.06 -18.08
N LYS A 63 3.07 -7.32 -17.14
CA LYS A 63 4.48 -6.89 -17.29
C LYS A 63 5.44 -8.06 -17.45
N VAL A 64 5.21 -9.15 -16.71
CA VAL A 64 6.06 -10.34 -16.81
C VAL A 64 5.79 -11.11 -18.11
N SER A 65 4.58 -11.06 -18.64
CA SER A 65 4.23 -11.67 -19.92
C SER A 65 4.90 -11.01 -21.13
N GLU A 66 5.24 -9.72 -21.02
CA GLU A 66 5.94 -8.95 -22.06
C GLU A 66 7.43 -9.34 -22.19
N ILE A 67 8.02 -9.97 -21.17
CA ILE A 67 9.43 -10.35 -21.16
C ILE A 67 9.60 -11.74 -21.77
N SER A 68 10.32 -11.81 -22.90
CA SER A 68 10.61 -13.06 -23.60
C SER A 68 12.07 -13.51 -23.41
N CYS A 69 12.25 -14.72 -22.88
CA CYS A 69 13.53 -15.38 -22.68
C CYS A 69 13.36 -16.90 -22.53
N ASN A 70 14.47 -17.63 -22.44
CA ASN A 70 14.53 -19.09 -22.31
C ASN A 70 13.84 -19.66 -21.06
N PHE A 71 13.54 -18.85 -20.04
CA PHE A 71 12.84 -19.28 -18.83
C PHE A 71 11.57 -18.47 -18.52
N SER A 72 11.08 -17.65 -19.46
CA SER A 72 9.86 -16.85 -19.27
C SER A 72 8.67 -17.72 -18.87
N ASP A 73 8.47 -18.85 -19.54
CA ASP A 73 7.35 -19.76 -19.28
C ASP A 73 7.37 -20.30 -17.84
N ASN A 74 8.56 -20.63 -17.33
CA ASN A 74 8.71 -21.11 -15.96
C ASN A 74 8.34 -20.01 -14.95
N ILE A 75 8.76 -18.77 -15.18
CA ILE A 75 8.42 -17.64 -14.30
C ILE A 75 6.92 -17.36 -14.35
N GLN A 76 6.32 -17.33 -15.54
CA GLN A 76 4.88 -17.11 -15.71
C GLN A 76 4.06 -18.19 -14.98
N GLN A 77 4.46 -19.46 -15.09
CA GLN A 77 3.83 -20.55 -14.34
C GLN A 77 3.95 -20.38 -12.82
N LEU A 78 5.11 -19.94 -12.31
CA LEU A 78 5.28 -19.67 -10.88
C LEU A 78 4.39 -18.52 -10.39
N ILE A 79 4.27 -17.44 -11.18
CA ILE A 79 3.38 -16.32 -10.85
C ILE A 79 1.91 -16.75 -10.89
N GLN A 80 1.52 -17.53 -11.89
CA GLN A 80 0.16 -18.04 -12.01
C GLN A 80 -0.19 -18.94 -10.83
N LYS A 81 0.70 -19.87 -10.46
CA LYS A 81 0.53 -20.70 -9.26
C LYS A 81 0.42 -19.86 -7.99
N ARG A 82 1.19 -18.78 -7.89
CA ARG A 82 1.12 -17.85 -6.75
C ARG A 82 -0.21 -17.11 -6.72
N TRP A 83 -0.74 -16.69 -7.86
CA TRP A 83 -2.05 -16.09 -7.98
C TRP A 83 -3.14 -17.02 -7.50
N GLU A 84 -3.19 -18.24 -8.03
CA GLU A 84 -4.18 -19.26 -7.65
C GLU A 84 -4.17 -19.56 -6.16
N TYR A 85 -2.99 -19.57 -5.53
CA TYR A 85 -2.87 -19.73 -4.09
C TYR A 85 -3.40 -18.52 -3.29
N SER A 86 -3.18 -17.30 -3.79
CA SER A 86 -3.50 -16.06 -3.08
C SER A 86 -4.90 -15.51 -3.36
N TYR A 87 -5.48 -15.88 -4.49
CA TYR A 87 -6.72 -15.31 -4.98
C TYR A 87 -7.90 -15.72 -4.11
N HIS A 88 -8.76 -14.75 -3.82
CA HIS A 88 -10.04 -14.99 -3.20
C HIS A 88 -11.10 -14.11 -3.87
N PRO A 89 -12.33 -14.60 -4.15
CA PRO A 89 -13.34 -13.84 -4.89
C PRO A 89 -13.68 -12.46 -4.30
N VAL A 90 -13.51 -12.31 -2.99
CA VAL A 90 -13.67 -11.02 -2.29
C VAL A 90 -12.73 -9.93 -2.82
N MET A 91 -11.59 -10.30 -3.42
CA MET A 91 -10.67 -9.36 -4.06
C MET A 91 -11.29 -8.72 -5.29
N MET A 92 -11.99 -9.52 -6.11
CA MET A 92 -12.74 -9.02 -7.26
C MET A 92 -13.93 -8.16 -6.79
N VAL A 93 -14.64 -8.59 -5.76
CA VAL A 93 -15.72 -7.78 -5.16
C VAL A 93 -15.19 -6.42 -4.67
N ALA A 94 -14.04 -6.41 -3.99
CA ALA A 94 -13.39 -5.17 -3.57
C ALA A 94 -13.02 -4.30 -4.78
N TYR A 95 -12.47 -4.91 -5.82
CA TYR A 95 -12.10 -4.23 -7.06
C TYR A 95 -13.31 -3.58 -7.76
N MET A 96 -14.44 -4.29 -7.83
CA MET A 96 -15.70 -3.80 -8.38
C MET A 96 -16.31 -2.63 -7.59
N LEU A 97 -16.02 -2.54 -6.30
CA LEU A 97 -16.53 -1.50 -5.38
C LEU A 97 -15.58 -0.31 -5.23
N ASP A 98 -14.37 -0.37 -5.78
CA ASP A 98 -13.38 0.68 -5.61
C ASP A 98 -13.47 1.69 -6.75
N SER A 99 -13.83 2.93 -6.42
CA SER A 99 -14.02 4.01 -7.40
C SER A 99 -12.77 4.27 -8.25
N ARG A 100 -11.57 4.02 -7.71
CA ARG A 100 -10.29 4.20 -8.39
C ARG A 100 -10.12 3.28 -9.60
N PHE A 101 -10.75 2.10 -9.58
CA PHE A 101 -10.64 1.11 -10.64
C PHE A 101 -11.91 1.02 -11.49
N LEU A 102 -12.86 1.93 -11.31
CA LEU A 102 -14.15 1.85 -11.97
C LEU A 102 -13.99 1.80 -13.50
N GLU A 103 -13.18 2.69 -14.08
CA GLU A 103 -12.96 2.72 -15.53
C GLU A 103 -12.17 1.49 -16.03
N GLU A 104 -11.13 1.05 -15.31
CA GLU A 104 -10.40 -0.19 -15.63
C GLU A 104 -11.32 -1.42 -15.57
N SER A 105 -12.30 -1.42 -14.67
CA SER A 105 -13.24 -2.53 -14.46
C SER A 105 -14.43 -2.55 -15.42
N LYS A 106 -14.56 -1.58 -16.34
CA LYS A 106 -15.62 -1.55 -17.37
C LYS A 106 -15.29 -2.41 -18.59
N ASP A 107 -14.09 -2.96 -18.65
CA ASP A 107 -13.77 -4.01 -19.63
C ASP A 107 -14.82 -5.14 -19.54
N ALA A 108 -15.31 -5.59 -20.70
CA ALA A 108 -16.46 -6.48 -20.76
C ALA A 108 -16.20 -7.82 -20.06
N ASP A 109 -14.98 -8.35 -20.20
CA ASP A 109 -14.60 -9.63 -19.60
C ASP A 109 -14.44 -9.47 -18.08
N ILE A 110 -13.78 -8.40 -17.63
CA ILE A 110 -13.61 -8.09 -16.21
C ILE A 110 -14.97 -7.86 -15.54
N GLU A 111 -15.86 -7.10 -16.17
CA GLU A 111 -17.18 -6.80 -15.62
C GLU A 111 -18.06 -8.05 -15.51
N ALA A 112 -18.03 -8.92 -16.52
CA ALA A 112 -18.76 -10.20 -16.49
C ALA A 112 -18.28 -11.11 -15.34
N ILE A 113 -16.96 -11.23 -15.16
CA ILE A 113 -16.37 -11.98 -14.04
C ILE A 113 -16.75 -11.31 -12.71
N GLY A 114 -16.66 -9.98 -12.64
CA GLY A 114 -16.98 -9.20 -11.46
C GLY A 114 -18.42 -9.37 -10.98
N TYR A 115 -19.40 -9.34 -11.89
CA TYR A 115 -20.80 -9.59 -11.54
C TYR A 115 -21.04 -11.05 -11.11
N THR A 116 -20.40 -12.00 -11.77
CA THR A 116 -20.50 -13.42 -11.41
C THR A 116 -19.98 -13.66 -10.00
N GLU A 117 -18.78 -13.18 -9.69
CA GLU A 117 -18.19 -13.36 -8.37
C GLU A 117 -18.90 -12.56 -7.28
N PHE A 118 -19.38 -11.36 -7.59
CA PHE A 118 -20.18 -10.57 -6.64
C PHE A 118 -21.47 -11.28 -6.27
N THR A 119 -22.21 -11.81 -7.24
CA THR A 119 -23.46 -12.52 -6.98
C THR A 119 -23.23 -13.83 -6.23
N GLU A 120 -22.17 -14.58 -6.57
CA GLU A 120 -21.79 -15.79 -5.82
C GLU A 120 -21.42 -15.45 -4.36
N PHE A 121 -20.63 -14.40 -4.15
CA PHE A 121 -20.27 -13.92 -2.82
C PHE A 121 -21.51 -13.49 -2.03
N ALA A 122 -22.40 -12.70 -2.64
CA ALA A 122 -23.60 -12.19 -1.98
C ALA A 122 -24.54 -13.33 -1.58
N ASN A 123 -24.83 -14.25 -2.51
CA ASN A 123 -25.71 -15.39 -2.28
C ASN A 123 -25.19 -16.36 -1.21
N LYS A 124 -23.87 -16.48 -1.04
CA LYS A 124 -23.26 -17.30 0.03
C LYS A 124 -23.37 -16.65 1.41
N ARG A 125 -23.46 -15.32 1.48
CA ARG A 125 -23.31 -14.57 2.75
C ARG A 125 -24.61 -13.94 3.27
N PHE A 126 -25.53 -13.63 2.38
CA PHE A 126 -26.75 -12.85 2.65
C PHE A 126 -28.01 -13.62 2.21
N GLY A 127 -29.18 -13.13 2.63
CA GLY A 127 -30.45 -13.65 2.13
C GLY A 127 -30.64 -13.38 0.63
N ARG A 128 -31.55 -14.11 -0.01
CA ARG A 128 -31.86 -13.93 -1.45
C ARG A 128 -32.31 -12.50 -1.77
N GLU A 129 -33.21 -11.94 -0.95
CA GLU A 129 -33.72 -10.57 -1.14
C GLU A 129 -32.62 -9.52 -0.96
N GLU A 130 -31.80 -9.67 0.08
CA GLU A 130 -30.64 -8.80 0.34
C GLU A 130 -29.61 -8.87 -0.81
N SER A 131 -29.33 -10.07 -1.32
CA SER A 131 -28.40 -10.29 -2.43
C SER A 131 -28.86 -9.61 -3.71
N ILE A 132 -30.16 -9.68 -4.02
CA ILE A 132 -30.77 -8.98 -5.17
C ILE A 132 -30.64 -7.46 -4.99
N LYS A 133 -30.94 -6.95 -3.78
CA LYS A 133 -30.84 -5.53 -3.48
C LYS A 133 -29.40 -5.03 -3.59
N LEU A 134 -28.43 -5.75 -3.04
CA LEU A 134 -27.00 -5.44 -3.15
C LEU A 134 -26.56 -5.38 -4.62
N PHE A 135 -26.98 -6.34 -5.44
CA PHE A 135 -26.64 -6.36 -6.85
C PHE A 135 -27.26 -5.18 -7.62
N ALA A 136 -28.53 -4.85 -7.37
CA ALA A 136 -29.18 -3.70 -7.98
C ALA A 136 -28.50 -2.37 -7.59
N GLU A 137 -28.13 -2.22 -6.32
CA GLU A 137 -27.34 -1.07 -5.84
C GLU A 137 -25.96 -1.03 -6.51
N LEU A 138 -25.29 -2.17 -6.69
CA LEU A 138 -23.98 -2.24 -7.36
C LEU A 138 -24.06 -1.74 -8.81
N VAL A 139 -25.08 -2.18 -9.55
CA VAL A 139 -25.28 -1.73 -10.94
C VAL A 139 -25.54 -0.23 -10.99
N THR A 140 -26.38 0.28 -10.08
CA THR A 140 -26.68 1.72 -9.96
C THR A 140 -25.42 2.54 -9.68
N PHE A 141 -24.58 2.05 -8.75
CA PHE A 141 -23.28 2.63 -8.42
C PHE A 141 -22.35 2.66 -9.64
N ARG A 142 -22.21 1.55 -10.35
CA ARG A 142 -21.30 1.46 -11.51
C ARG A 142 -21.73 2.33 -12.68
N GLN A 143 -23.03 2.54 -12.82
CA GLN A 143 -23.60 3.47 -13.80
C GLN A 143 -23.51 4.94 -13.37
N LYS A 144 -23.05 5.24 -12.14
CA LYS A 144 -23.03 6.60 -11.55
C LYS A 144 -24.43 7.24 -11.53
N ASN A 145 -25.47 6.43 -11.39
CA ASN A 145 -26.85 6.89 -11.26
C ASN A 145 -27.16 7.26 -9.81
N SER A 146 -28.17 8.12 -9.61
CA SER A 146 -28.63 8.50 -8.27
C SER A 146 -28.86 7.27 -7.38
N PRO A 147 -28.33 7.24 -6.14
CA PRO A 147 -27.74 8.35 -5.39
C PRO A 147 -26.22 8.58 -5.58
N TYR A 148 -25.59 7.91 -6.54
CA TYR A 148 -24.14 7.93 -6.80
C TYR A 148 -23.73 8.87 -7.95
N ASP A 149 -24.50 9.94 -8.17
CA ASP A 149 -24.39 10.87 -9.30
C ASP A 149 -23.61 12.17 -8.98
N ASN A 150 -23.16 12.35 -7.74
CA ASN A 150 -22.42 13.54 -7.33
C ASN A 150 -20.96 13.54 -7.84
N GLU A 151 -20.66 14.42 -8.78
CA GLU A 151 -19.34 14.54 -9.41
C GLU A 151 -18.22 14.94 -8.43
N THR A 152 -18.48 15.85 -7.49
CA THR A 152 -17.48 16.29 -6.49
C THR A 152 -17.02 15.12 -5.62
N ILE A 153 -17.96 14.26 -5.22
CA ILE A 153 -17.61 13.04 -4.48
C ILE A 153 -16.73 12.16 -5.35
N TRP A 154 -17.07 11.93 -6.62
CA TRP A 154 -16.22 11.14 -7.53
C TRP A 154 -14.81 11.70 -7.69
N LEU A 155 -14.65 13.00 -7.86
CA LEU A 155 -13.33 13.65 -7.96
C LEU A 155 -12.49 13.48 -6.68
N SER A 156 -13.13 13.38 -5.52
CA SER A 156 -12.43 13.15 -4.24
C SER A 156 -11.87 11.73 -4.06
N SER A 157 -12.20 10.78 -4.94
CA SER A 157 -11.75 9.38 -4.85
C SER A 157 -10.23 9.20 -4.95
N SER A 158 -9.53 10.14 -5.58
CA SER A 158 -8.07 10.14 -5.69
C SER A 158 -7.38 10.60 -4.40
N VAL A 159 -8.09 11.37 -3.57
CA VAL A 159 -7.56 11.98 -2.34
C VAL A 159 -7.96 11.18 -1.11
N LEU A 160 -9.16 10.61 -1.10
CA LEU A 160 -9.71 9.87 0.02
C LEU A 160 -9.34 8.39 -0.04
N ASN A 161 -9.16 7.78 1.13
CA ASN A 161 -9.15 6.32 1.22
C ASN A 161 -10.52 5.77 0.79
N SER A 162 -10.56 4.66 0.03
CA SER A 162 -11.80 4.10 -0.52
C SER A 162 -12.87 3.84 0.55
N SER A 163 -12.50 3.40 1.75
CA SER A 163 -13.46 3.19 2.85
C SER A 163 -14.07 4.49 3.40
N ILE A 164 -13.32 5.60 3.38
CA ILE A 164 -13.79 6.93 3.79
C ILE A 164 -14.63 7.54 2.67
N TRP A 165 -14.21 7.35 1.42
CA TRP A 165 -14.95 7.77 0.24
C TRP A 165 -16.35 7.14 0.21
N TRP A 166 -16.48 5.86 0.55
CA TRP A 166 -17.80 5.24 0.65
C TRP A 166 -18.71 5.86 1.72
N GLN A 167 -18.15 6.43 2.80
CA GLN A 167 -18.94 7.08 3.86
C GLN A 167 -19.61 8.38 3.41
N THR A 168 -19.18 8.99 2.31
CA THR A 168 -19.78 10.24 1.82
C THR A 168 -21.11 10.00 1.09
N TRP A 169 -21.38 8.77 0.67
CA TRP A 169 -22.64 8.39 0.02
C TRP A 169 -23.77 8.14 1.05
N PRO A 170 -25.05 8.19 0.62
CA PRO A 170 -26.16 7.83 1.50
C PRO A 170 -26.03 6.41 2.04
N LYS A 171 -26.57 6.20 3.24
CA LYS A 171 -26.54 4.90 3.89
C LYS A 171 -27.37 3.88 3.11
N SER A 172 -26.68 2.93 2.48
CA SER A 172 -27.25 1.80 1.75
C SER A 172 -26.66 0.48 2.23
N GLU A 173 -27.18 -0.66 1.74
CA GLU A 173 -26.61 -1.97 2.08
C GLU A 173 -25.25 -2.14 1.38
N LEU A 174 -25.16 -1.69 0.12
CA LEU A 174 -23.93 -1.72 -0.66
C LEU A 174 -22.85 -0.85 -0.01
N GLN A 175 -23.20 0.34 0.46
CA GLN A 175 -22.25 1.24 1.11
C GLN A 175 -21.63 0.57 2.35
N GLN A 176 -22.46 0.00 3.22
CA GLN A 176 -22.00 -0.69 4.42
C GLN A 176 -21.12 -1.90 4.08
N LEU A 177 -21.47 -2.63 3.02
CA LEU A 177 -20.68 -3.74 2.53
C LEU A 177 -19.32 -3.26 1.99
N ALA A 178 -19.31 -2.22 1.18
CA ALA A 178 -18.11 -1.66 0.57
C ALA A 178 -17.13 -1.14 1.61
N ILE A 179 -17.61 -0.41 2.62
CA ILE A 179 -16.78 0.04 3.75
C ILE A 179 -16.11 -1.15 4.43
N LYS A 180 -16.86 -2.23 4.71
CA LYS A 180 -16.31 -3.43 5.36
C LYS A 180 -15.25 -4.12 4.50
N ILE A 181 -15.54 -4.35 3.22
CA ILE A 181 -14.63 -5.06 2.30
C ILE A 181 -13.36 -4.25 2.05
N LEU A 182 -13.49 -2.95 1.80
CA LEU A 182 -12.36 -2.07 1.51
C LEU A 182 -11.53 -1.71 2.75
N SER A 183 -12.02 -2.03 3.95
CA SER A 183 -11.27 -1.91 5.21
C SER A 183 -10.51 -3.19 5.57
N ILE A 184 -10.60 -4.26 4.78
CA ILE A 184 -9.84 -5.50 5.02
C ILE A 184 -8.37 -5.23 4.74
N LEU A 185 -7.52 -5.51 5.73
CA LEU A 185 -6.07 -5.43 5.62
C LEU A 185 -5.54 -6.57 4.74
N THR A 186 -4.62 -6.25 3.84
CA THR A 186 -4.13 -7.18 2.82
C THR A 186 -2.85 -7.93 3.21
N SER A 187 -2.16 -7.50 4.26
CA SER A 187 -0.88 -8.07 4.66
C SER A 187 -0.79 -8.30 6.16
N SER A 188 -0.11 -9.40 6.53
CA SER A 188 0.34 -9.66 7.90
C SER A 188 1.31 -8.60 8.40
N ALA A 189 1.93 -7.80 7.54
CA ALA A 189 2.77 -6.67 7.93
C ALA A 189 2.06 -5.69 8.88
N ALA A 190 0.74 -5.53 8.74
CA ALA A 190 -0.06 -4.75 9.68
C ALA A 190 -0.10 -5.37 11.09
N ALA A 191 -0.02 -6.70 11.18
CA ALA A 191 0.17 -7.44 12.43
C ALA A 191 1.65 -7.43 12.88
N GLU A 192 2.62 -7.41 11.97
CA GLU A 192 4.06 -7.38 12.30
C GLU A 192 4.46 -6.10 13.04
N ARG A 193 3.85 -4.95 12.74
CA ARG A 193 4.03 -3.73 13.56
C ARG A 193 3.58 -3.93 15.01
N LYS A 194 2.52 -4.71 15.22
CA LYS A 194 2.09 -5.10 16.56
C LYS A 194 3.08 -6.08 17.19
N PHE A 195 3.65 -7.01 16.42
CA PHE A 195 4.69 -7.93 16.91
C PHE A 195 5.99 -7.25 17.30
N SER A 196 6.43 -6.22 16.57
CA SER A 196 7.55 -5.37 16.99
C SER A 196 7.26 -4.70 18.34
N THR A 197 6.02 -4.22 18.54
CA THR A 197 5.57 -3.66 19.82
C THR A 197 5.57 -4.71 20.95
N PHE A 198 5.15 -5.95 20.65
CA PHE A 198 5.28 -7.07 21.59
C PHE A 198 6.75 -7.32 21.95
N GLY A 199 7.66 -7.35 20.98
CA GLY A 199 9.09 -7.51 21.22
C GLY A 199 9.70 -6.36 22.05
N PHE A 200 9.21 -5.14 21.87
CA PHE A 200 9.64 -3.99 22.69
C PHE A 200 9.19 -4.12 24.16
N ILE A 201 7.92 -4.44 24.39
CA ILE A 201 7.32 -4.54 25.73
C ILE A 201 7.78 -5.80 26.46
N HIS A 202 7.99 -6.88 25.71
CA HIS A 202 8.27 -8.21 26.21
C HIS A 202 9.39 -8.86 25.40
N ASN A 203 10.63 -8.50 25.76
CA ASN A 203 11.83 -9.12 25.21
C ASN A 203 12.47 -10.09 26.23
N LYS A 204 13.45 -10.86 25.77
CA LYS A 204 14.18 -11.86 26.56
C LYS A 204 14.76 -11.31 27.87
N ILE A 205 15.07 -10.01 27.93
CA ILE A 205 15.66 -9.34 29.11
C ILE A 205 14.56 -8.78 30.03
N ARG A 206 13.42 -8.32 29.49
CA ARG A 206 12.27 -7.70 30.21
C ARG A 206 11.02 -8.60 30.22
N ASN A 207 11.19 -9.88 30.55
CA ASN A 207 10.13 -10.91 30.54
C ASN A 207 9.39 -11.07 31.90
N ARG A 208 9.26 -10.01 32.71
CA ARG A 208 8.59 -10.12 34.04
C ARG A 208 7.08 -9.86 33.98
N LEU A 209 6.55 -9.49 32.82
CA LEU A 209 5.13 -9.22 32.63
C LEU A 209 4.37 -10.50 32.25
N GLN A 210 3.22 -10.70 32.89
CA GLN A 210 2.27 -11.74 32.52
C GLN A 210 1.61 -11.42 31.17
N ASN A 211 1.27 -12.45 30.39
CA ASN A 211 0.72 -12.32 29.03
C ASN A 211 -0.47 -11.34 28.95
N ASP A 212 -1.38 -11.36 29.92
CA ASP A 212 -2.55 -10.46 29.91
C ASP A 212 -2.17 -8.99 30.07
N ARG A 213 -1.13 -8.69 30.85
CA ARG A 213 -0.60 -7.32 30.99
C ARG A 213 0.09 -6.87 29.71
N VAL A 214 0.85 -7.75 29.08
CA VAL A 214 1.51 -7.46 27.79
C VAL A 214 0.47 -7.13 26.72
N LYS A 215 -0.59 -7.94 26.60
CA LYS A 215 -1.69 -7.68 25.65
C LYS A 215 -2.35 -6.31 25.88
N LYS A 216 -2.64 -5.96 27.13
CA LYS A 216 -3.21 -4.65 27.49
C LYS A 216 -2.26 -3.49 27.13
N LEU A 217 -0.97 -3.65 27.41
CA LEU A 217 0.04 -2.63 27.07
C LEU A 217 0.18 -2.46 25.56
N VAL A 218 0.23 -3.54 24.78
CA VAL A 218 0.25 -3.46 23.31
C VAL A 218 -1.00 -2.77 22.78
N PHE A 219 -2.18 -3.07 23.35
CA PHE A 219 -3.43 -2.41 22.97
C PHE A 219 -3.39 -0.90 23.27
N ILE A 220 -2.99 -0.52 24.48
CA ILE A 220 -2.84 0.90 24.88
C ILE A 220 -1.83 1.60 23.98
N TYR A 221 -0.66 0.99 23.76
CA TYR A 221 0.40 1.55 22.93
C TYR A 221 -0.06 1.75 21.49
N GLY A 222 -0.73 0.76 20.90
CA GLY A 222 -1.29 0.86 19.55
C GLY A 222 -2.32 1.97 19.42
N ASN A 223 -3.25 2.08 20.38
CA ASN A 223 -4.26 3.15 20.36
C ASN A 223 -3.65 4.54 20.57
N LEU A 224 -2.67 4.67 21.48
CA LEU A 224 -1.93 5.92 21.66
C LEU A 224 -1.18 6.33 20.40
N TRP A 225 -0.60 5.38 19.67
CA TRP A 225 0.07 5.65 18.40
C TRP A 225 -0.91 6.08 17.32
N ILE A 226 -2.08 5.44 17.20
CA ILE A 226 -3.14 5.86 16.28
C ILE A 226 -3.63 7.27 16.64
N HIS A 227 -3.79 7.57 17.93
CA HIS A 227 -4.23 8.88 18.41
C HIS A 227 -3.19 9.98 18.12
N LYS A 228 -1.91 9.73 18.44
CA LYS A 228 -0.79 10.66 18.15
C LYS A 228 -0.53 10.80 16.64
N GLY A 229 -0.64 9.72 15.87
CA GLY A 229 -0.55 9.72 14.42
C GLY A 229 -1.70 10.50 13.78
N GLY A 230 -2.91 10.38 14.31
CA GLY A 230 -4.06 11.21 13.95
C GLY A 230 -3.84 12.69 14.25
N LEU A 231 -3.21 13.02 15.38
CA LEU A 231 -2.83 14.40 15.73
C LEU A 231 -1.74 14.97 14.80
N LYS A 232 -0.70 14.19 14.48
CA LYS A 232 0.34 14.59 13.50
C LYS A 232 -0.23 14.79 12.09
N ARG A 233 -1.12 13.90 11.64
CA ARG A 233 -1.82 14.04 10.35
C ARG A 233 -2.75 15.27 10.31
N LYS A 234 -3.45 15.57 11.41
CA LYS A 234 -4.21 16.83 11.54
C LYS A 234 -3.29 18.05 11.44
N LYS A 235 -2.17 18.05 12.16
CA LYS A 235 -1.20 19.17 12.17
C LYS A 235 -0.58 19.43 10.78
N ASN A 236 -0.21 18.38 10.05
CA ASN A 236 0.32 18.52 8.68
C ASN A 236 -0.75 18.99 7.67
N LYS A 237 -2.03 18.67 7.90
CA LYS A 237 -3.13 19.17 7.06
C LYS A 237 -3.34 20.68 7.21
N PHE A 238 -3.18 21.22 8.43
CA PHE A 238 -3.24 22.66 8.69
C PHE A 238 -2.04 23.46 8.16
N ILE A 239 -0.88 22.83 8.00
CA ILE A 239 0.33 23.51 7.49
C ILE A 239 0.29 23.66 5.96
N HIS A 240 -0.35 22.74 5.24
CA HIS A 240 -0.47 22.85 3.77
C HIS A 240 -1.55 23.82 3.29
N ASP A 241 -2.56 24.16 4.11
CA ASP A 241 -3.62 25.11 3.74
C ASP A 241 -3.20 26.60 3.87
N HIS A 242 -1.98 26.89 4.32
CA HIS A 242 -1.50 28.28 4.51
C HIS A 242 -0.35 28.73 3.60
N GLN A 243 -0.01 27.96 2.56
CA GLN A 243 1.03 28.35 1.59
C GLN A 243 0.57 28.18 0.13
N THR A 244 -0.56 28.78 -0.23
CA THR A 244 -0.85 29.23 -1.61
C THR A 244 -1.95 30.28 -1.58
N LEU A 245 -1.58 31.52 -1.24
CA LEU A 245 -2.22 32.71 -1.78
C LEU A 245 -1.07 33.61 -2.26
N ASP A 246 -1.01 33.77 -3.57
CA ASP A 246 0.03 34.42 -4.35
C ASP A 246 0.33 35.85 -3.86
N ASP A 247 1.60 36.11 -3.55
CA ASP A 247 2.21 37.42 -3.81
C ASP A 247 2.65 37.42 -5.29
N ASN A 248 1.87 38.10 -6.13
CA ASN A 248 2.36 38.61 -7.41
C ASN A 248 2.72 40.09 -7.21
N ASP A 249 4.00 40.42 -7.31
CA ASP A 249 4.39 41.63 -8.05
C ASP A 249 5.84 41.53 -8.55
N ASP A 250 5.99 41.93 -9.80
CA ASP A 250 7.14 41.79 -10.68
C ASP A 250 8.36 42.67 -10.33
N ASN A 251 9.50 42.28 -10.94
CA ASN A 251 10.65 43.08 -11.38
C ASN A 251 11.72 43.49 -10.35
N ASP A 252 12.95 42.95 -10.50
CA ASP A 252 14.03 43.53 -11.32
C ASP A 252 15.43 43.11 -10.82
N ASN A 253 16.30 42.88 -11.81
CA ASN A 253 17.76 42.68 -11.87
C ASN A 253 18.66 42.88 -10.63
N GLY A 254 19.67 41.99 -10.55
CA GLY A 254 20.91 42.27 -9.82
C GLY A 254 21.91 41.12 -9.76
N ASN A 255 22.89 41.13 -10.68
CA ASN A 255 24.15 40.38 -10.67
C ASN A 255 24.85 40.33 -9.29
N ASP A 256 25.48 39.20 -8.94
CA ASP A 256 26.95 39.02 -8.92
C ASP A 256 27.40 37.76 -8.14
N ASN A 257 28.13 36.91 -8.87
CA ASN A 257 29.37 36.16 -8.57
C ASN A 257 29.67 35.44 -7.23
N ASP A 258 30.17 34.21 -7.44
CA ASP A 258 31.27 33.50 -6.76
C ASP A 258 31.12 33.09 -5.28
N SER A 259 31.05 31.79 -5.02
CA SER A 259 32.25 30.94 -4.84
C SER A 259 31.94 29.57 -4.19
N ASP A 260 32.41 28.54 -4.89
CA ASP A 260 33.01 27.28 -4.42
C ASP A 260 32.84 26.82 -2.97
N SER A 261 32.20 25.66 -2.78
CA SER A 261 32.79 24.55 -2.02
C SER A 261 31.96 23.29 -2.21
N GLY A 262 32.56 22.29 -2.85
CA GLY A 262 32.01 20.95 -2.95
C GLY A 262 31.90 20.26 -1.59
N ASN A 263 30.89 19.39 -1.46
CA ASN A 263 31.12 18.11 -0.82
C ASN A 263 30.08 17.08 -1.30
N ASN A 264 30.59 16.05 -1.97
CA ASN A 264 29.88 14.79 -2.11
C ASN A 264 29.60 14.23 -0.72
N ASN A 265 28.40 13.71 -0.50
CA ASN A 265 28.21 12.47 0.24
C ASN A 265 26.83 11.89 -0.06
N ASP A 266 26.85 10.84 -0.89
CA ASP A 266 25.94 9.73 -0.75
C ASP A 266 25.86 9.32 0.73
N ASN A 267 24.65 9.31 1.29
CA ASN A 267 24.34 8.50 2.46
C ASN A 267 22.89 8.05 2.36
N ASN A 268 22.72 6.85 1.78
CA ASN A 268 21.76 5.89 2.30
C ASN A 268 21.93 5.85 3.82
N SER A 269 20.94 6.32 4.56
CA SER A 269 20.81 6.04 5.98
C SER A 269 19.35 5.76 6.26
N ASP A 270 19.05 4.48 6.40
CA ASP A 270 18.00 3.98 7.27
C ASP A 270 18.16 4.69 8.62
N ASP A 271 17.42 5.77 8.84
CA ASP A 271 17.48 6.52 10.09
C ASP A 271 16.53 5.89 11.11
N ASP A 272 16.90 4.68 11.53
CA ASP A 272 16.48 4.02 12.76
C ASP A 272 17.12 4.73 13.98
N ARG A 273 16.86 6.04 14.13
CA ARG A 273 17.26 6.79 15.33
C ARG A 273 16.09 7.03 16.26
N LEU A 274 15.81 5.93 16.95
CA LEU A 274 15.40 5.88 18.35
C LEU A 274 16.18 6.89 19.22
N ILE A 275 15.59 8.04 19.59
CA ILE A 275 16.05 8.86 20.73
C ILE A 275 14.84 9.46 21.47
N GLY A 276 14.80 9.20 22.78
CA GLY A 276 14.29 10.18 23.75
C GLY A 276 12.83 10.09 24.17
N LEU A 277 12.47 9.03 24.89
CA LEU A 277 11.37 9.11 25.86
C LEU A 277 11.84 9.95 27.07
N GLU A 278 11.52 11.23 27.08
CA GLU A 278 11.25 11.94 28.34
C GLU A 278 9.74 12.08 28.47
N LEU A 279 9.12 11.06 29.07
CA LEU A 279 7.79 11.19 29.65
C LEU A 279 7.97 11.70 31.08
N ASN A 280 7.86 13.01 31.30
CA ASN A 280 7.47 13.50 32.61
C ASN A 280 5.99 13.15 32.81
N ILE A 281 5.74 12.18 33.69
CA ILE A 281 4.41 11.62 34.00
C ILE A 281 3.58 12.58 34.89
N THR A 282 4.02 13.82 35.11
CA THR A 282 3.38 14.78 36.02
C THR A 282 2.30 15.68 35.39
N ASP A 283 2.18 15.74 34.06
CA ASP A 283 1.32 16.77 33.42
C ASP A 283 -0.10 16.27 33.07
N LEU A 284 -0.58 15.23 33.77
CA LEU A 284 -1.97 14.72 33.62
C LEU A 284 -2.83 14.94 34.88
N ILE A 285 -2.59 16.02 35.62
CA ILE A 285 -3.51 16.45 36.67
C ILE A 285 -4.37 17.60 36.17
N ALA A 286 -5.65 17.25 35.99
CA ALA A 286 -6.87 18.05 36.14
C ALA A 286 -6.95 19.42 35.46
N ASP A 287 -7.90 19.53 34.54
CA ASP A 287 -8.80 20.69 34.52
C ASP A 287 -10.23 20.14 34.65
N GLU A 288 -10.93 20.60 35.69
CA GLU A 288 -12.38 20.45 35.92
C GLU A 288 -13.20 21.20 34.89
#